data_AF-A0A0J8AZZ1-F1
#
_entry.id   AF-A0A0J8AZZ1-F1
#
_cell.length_a   1.000
_cell.length_b   1.000
_cell.length_c   1.000
_cell.angle_alpha   90.00
_cell.angle_beta   90.00
_cell.angle_gamma   90.00
#
_symmetry.space_group_name_H-M   'P 1'
#
loop_
_entity.id
_entity.type
_entity.pdbx_description
1 polymer ?
#
loop_
_entity_poly.entity_id
_entity_poly.type
_entity_poly.pdbx_seq_one_letter_code
_entity_poly.pdbx_strand_id
1 'polypeptide(L)' 'MPVIGCLLLIVLPLLGLAGGGFVGGAEGAKWGAGAGFAAAMVVLGAGSYAFIKGIRGR' A
#
# COMPACT_ATOMS: atom_id res chain seq x y z
N MET A 1 0.31 -13.84 -8.51
CA MET A 1 -1.11 -13.80 -8.06
C MET A 1 -1.48 -12.36 -7.76
N PRO A 2 -2.11 -11.64 -8.71
CA PRO A 2 -2.39 -10.20 -8.58
C PRO A 2 -3.31 -9.87 -7.38
N VAL A 3 -4.11 -10.84 -6.93
CA VAL A 3 -5.06 -10.72 -5.82
C VAL A 3 -4.40 -10.29 -4.50
N ILE A 4 -3.20 -10.77 -4.20
CA ILE A 4 -2.47 -10.43 -2.97
C ILE A 4 -2.02 -8.95 -2.96
N GLY A 5 -1.62 -8.43 -4.12
CA GLY A 5 -1.27 -7.00 -4.25
C GLY A 5 -2.49 -6.10 -4.10
N CYS A 6 -3.63 -6.49 -4.68
CA CYS A 6 -4.90 -5.76 -4.53
C CYS A 6 -5.42 -5.76 -3.09
N LEU A 7 -5.26 -6.88 -2.37
CA LEU A 7 -5.58 -6.94 -0.94
C LEU A 7 -4.69 -6.00 -0.12
N LEU A 8 -3.38 -5.96 -0.42
CA LEU A 8 -2.44 -5.04 0.23
C LEU A 8 -2.78 -3.57 -0.01
N LEU A 9 -3.27 -3.22 -1.20
CA LEU A 9 -3.77 -1.88 -1.54
C LEU A 9 -4.99 -1.45 -0.73
N ILE A 10 -5.72 -2.37 -0.13
CA ILE A 10 -6.90 -2.05 0.68
C ILE A 10 -6.54 -2.07 2.17
N VAL A 11 -5.80 -3.08 2.61
CA VAL A 11 -5.48 -3.29 4.03
C VAL A 11 -4.48 -2.26 4.56
N LEU A 12 -3.46 -1.90 3.77
CA LEU A 12 -2.42 -0.96 4.21
C LEU A 12 -2.96 0.48 4.38
N PRO A 13 -3.81 1.01 3.47
CA PRO A 13 -4.48 2.29 3.68
C PRO A 13 -5.49 2.26 4.82
N LEU A 14 -6.24 1.16 5.01
CA LEU A 14 -7.13 1.02 6.16
C LEU A 14 -6.35 1.04 7.49
N LEU A 15 -5.21 0.35 7.57
CA LEU A 15 -4.32 0.38 8.72
C LEU A 15 -3.73 1.76 8.95
N GLY A 16 -3.30 2.45 7.89
CA GLY A 16 -2.82 3.82 7.95
C GLY A 16 -3.89 4.81 8.41
N LEU A 17 -5.13 4.65 7.94
CA LEU A 17 -6.27 5.47 8.35
C LEU A 17 -6.65 5.22 9.81
N ALA A 18 -6.72 3.96 10.24
CA ALA A 18 -7.03 3.60 11.62
C ALA A 18 -5.93 4.05 12.59
N GLY A 19 -4.66 3.77 12.28
CA GLY A 19 -3.52 4.17 13.10
C GLY A 19 -3.33 5.69 13.13
N GLY A 20 -3.43 6.35 11.98
CA GLY A 20 -3.37 7.80 11.87
C GLY A 20 -4.52 8.49 12.59
N GLY A 21 -5.73 7.94 12.51
CA GLY A 21 -6.90 8.42 13.23
C GLY A 21 -6.78 8.28 14.74
N PHE A 22 -6.16 7.19 15.21
CA PHE A 22 -5.93 6.95 16.63
C PHE A 22 -4.92 7.93 17.24
N VAL A 23 -3.90 8.33 16.48
CA VAL A 23 -2.81 9.21 16.97
C VAL A 23 -3.14 10.69 16.81
N GLY A 24 -3.78 11.09 15.70
CA GLY A 24 -3.96 12.49 15.33
C GLY A 24 -5.39 12.91 15.01
N GLY A 25 -6.39 12.10 15.37
CA GLY A 25 -7.80 12.38 15.07
C GLY A 25 -8.07 12.49 13.56
N ALA A 26 -9.00 13.35 13.15
CA ALA A 26 -9.39 13.50 11.75
C ALA A 26 -8.22 13.90 10.83
N GLU A 27 -7.30 14.71 11.32
CA GLU A 27 -6.15 15.18 10.54
C GLU A 27 -5.10 14.08 10.39
N GLY A 28 -4.82 13.35 11.48
CA GLY A 28 -3.96 12.16 11.45
C GLY A 28 -4.52 11.05 10.58
N ALA A 29 -5.85 10.87 10.52
CA ALA A 29 -6.49 9.89 9.64
C ALA A 29 -6.26 10.21 8.15
N LYS A 30 -6.32 11.48 7.77
CA LYS A 30 -6.10 11.92 6.37
C LYS A 30 -4.65 11.69 5.95
N TRP A 31 -3.69 12.07 6.81
CA TRP A 31 -2.27 11.86 6.55
C TRP A 31 -1.88 10.38 6.61
N GLY A 32 -2.44 9.61 7.55
CA GLY A 32 -2.22 8.18 7.68
C GLY A 32 -2.78 7.38 6.50
N ALA A 33 -3.95 7.75 5.99
CA ALA A 33 -4.53 7.14 4.79
C ALA A 33 -3.68 7.42 3.54
N GLY A 34 -3.25 8.68 3.37
CA GLY A 34 -2.37 9.08 2.26
C GLY A 34 -1.03 8.36 2.28
N ALA A 35 -0.39 8.26 3.45
CA ALA A 35 0.87 7.55 3.62
C ALA A 35 0.71 6.03 3.39
N GLY A 36 -0.36 5.42 3.90
CA GLY A 36 -0.66 4.00 3.69
C GLY A 36 -0.92 3.66 2.21
N PHE A 37 -1.57 4.57 1.48
CA PHE A 37 -1.78 4.42 0.03
C PHE A 37 -0.47 4.56 -0.77
N ALA A 38 0.36 5.55 -0.44
CA ALA A 38 1.66 5.72 -1.07
C ALA A 38 2.57 4.48 -0.87
N ALA A 39 2.62 3.95 0.35
CA ALA A 39 3.36 2.72 0.65
C ALA A 39 2.83 1.51 -0.15
N ALA A 40 1.50 1.38 -0.27
CA ALA A 40 0.91 0.30 -1.04
C ALA A 40 1.23 0.40 -2.54
N MET A 41 1.24 1.61 -3.12
CA MET A 41 1.64 1.83 -4.51
C MET A 41 3.11 1.46 -4.75
N VAL A 42 4.00 1.79 -3.82
CA VAL A 42 5.42 1.43 -3.92
C VAL A 42 5.60 -0.10 -3.91
N VAL A 43 4.91 -0.80 -3.01
CA VAL A 43 4.97 -2.27 -2.92
C VAL A 43 4.41 -2.92 -4.19
N LEU A 44 3.30 -2.39 -4.73
CA LEU A 44 2.72 -2.89 -5.97
C LEU A 44 3.63 -2.67 -7.17
N GLY A 45 4.24 -1.49 -7.27
CA GLY A 45 5.17 -1.13 -8.33
C GLY A 45 6.44 -1.98 -8.28
N ALA A 46 7.03 -2.14 -7.09
CA ALA A 46 8.21 -2.98 -6.88
C ALA A 46 7.92 -4.46 -7.16
N GLY A 47 6.77 -4.98 -6.73
CA GLY A 47 6.34 -6.35 -7.00
C GLY A 47 6.10 -6.59 -8.50
N SER A 48 5.47 -5.64 -9.19
CA SER A 48 5.25 -5.72 -10.64
C SER A 48 6.57 -5.64 -11.41
N TYR A 49 7.49 -4.78 -10.99
CA TYR A 49 8.81 -4.66 -11.57
C TYR A 49 9.64 -5.94 -11.39
N ALA A 50 9.66 -6.51 -10.18
CA ALA A 50 10.33 -7.77 -9.90
C ALA A 50 9.73 -8.94 -10.70
N PHE A 51 8.41 -8.97 -10.87
CA PHE A 51 7.71 -9.96 -11.68
C PHE A 51 8.06 -9.84 -13.17
N ILE A 52 8.02 -8.63 -13.73
CA ILE A 52 8.40 -8.37 -15.13
C ILE A 52 9.88 -8.73 -15.33
N LYS A 53 10.76 -8.35 -14.41
CA LYS A 53 12.19 -8.69 -14.46
C LYS A 53 12.41 -10.21 -14.41
N GLY A 54 11.66 -10.93 -13.56
CA GLY A 54 11.72 -12.38 -13.47
C GLY A 54 11.17 -13.10 -14.71
N ILE A 55 10.16 -12.54 -15.39
CA ILE A 55 9.66 -13.04 -16.67
C ILE A 55 10.63 -12.74 -17.81
N ARG A 56 11.22 -11.54 -17.84
CA ARG A 56 12.13 -11.09 -18.91
C ARG A 56 13.50 -11.76 -18.84
N GLY A 57 13.87 -12.30 -17.68
CA GLY A 57 15.08 -13.08 -17.46
C GLY A 57 14.94 -14.59 -17.71
N ARG A 58 13.74 -15.06 -18.08
CA ARG A 58 13.49 -16.41 -18.62
C ARG A 58 13.48 -16.35 -20.14
#